data_AF-A0A7C4URJ9-F1
#
_entry.id   AF-A0A7C4URJ9-F1
#
_cell.length_a   1.000
_cell.length_b   1.000
_cell.length_c   1.000
_cell.angle_alpha   90.00
_cell.angle_beta   90.00
_cell.angle_gamma   90.00
#
_symmetry.space_group_name_H-M   'P 1'
#
loop_
_entity.id
_entity.type
_entity.pdbx_description
1 polymer ?
#
loop_
_entity_poly.entity_id
_entity_poly.type
_entity_poly.pdbx_seq_one_letter_code
_entity_poly.pdbx_strand_id
1 'polypeptide(L)'
;DKEKQVAISWWVSAKRTRSYPYARVYDTLGFSGKKITIIPVVKDEGKEGDRDFLQWDTISLMSLLGVYVIVAYYNDAERSTRYRHKITSQRFDIDYIREQIKNILSYQSDALHWNLAHIDKVGQIGQMALEAYTKISKKLKVEMHSRQSAEKRIAELLKGKDEFMKLSRILAEKAQKRERLTVQPKEYLEGTKAIITIQNYLGGFYYFTSDEAEIKKNDVFLIEGKHSKNNSLPSLEDIKDGLLKMILFTNLEDVKIDSKKYNPVAVLKLTVENRFNENNLSVSQKEILSLLRKEAKVNNFKIILS
;
A
#
# COMPACT_ATOMS: atom_id res chain seq x y z
N ASP A 1 21.83 7.00 -21.83
CA ASP A 1 21.31 7.71 -20.65
C ASP A 1 20.42 6.86 -19.75
N LYS A 2 21.01 6.14 -18.78
CA LYS A 2 20.25 5.57 -17.65
C LYS A 2 19.67 6.67 -16.73
N GLU A 3 20.22 7.88 -16.80
CA GLU A 3 19.79 9.05 -16.00
C GLU A 3 18.44 9.64 -16.41
N LYS A 4 17.88 9.26 -17.57
CA LYS A 4 16.55 9.70 -18.03
C LYS A 4 15.47 8.63 -17.90
N GLN A 5 15.80 7.47 -17.34
CA GLN A 5 14.86 6.38 -17.15
C GLN A 5 14.32 6.38 -15.72
N VAL A 6 13.02 6.12 -15.59
CA VAL A 6 12.33 5.99 -14.30
C VAL A 6 11.53 4.70 -14.29
N ALA A 7 11.47 4.05 -13.13
CA ALA A 7 10.53 2.96 -12.92
C ALA A 7 9.23 3.53 -12.35
N ILE A 8 8.10 3.18 -12.96
CA ILE A 8 6.79 3.73 -12.61
C ILE A 8 5.88 2.61 -12.13
N SER A 9 5.25 2.83 -10.99
CA SER A 9 4.07 2.08 -10.54
C SER A 9 2.87 3.02 -10.43
N TRP A 10 1.65 2.50 -10.54
CA TRP A 10 0.44 3.30 -10.31
C TRP A 10 -0.60 2.51 -9.52
N TRP A 11 -1.32 3.22 -8.67
CA TRP A 11 -2.32 2.65 -7.80
C TRP A 11 -3.70 2.80 -8.45
N VAL A 12 -4.54 1.77 -8.30
CA VAL A 12 -5.94 1.80 -8.75
C VAL A 12 -6.83 2.51 -7.74
N SER A 13 -6.48 2.43 -6.45
CA SER A 13 -7.18 3.08 -5.35
C SER A 13 -6.18 3.71 -4.40
N ALA A 14 -6.62 4.71 -3.63
CA ALA A 14 -5.83 5.33 -2.58
C ALA A 14 -5.63 4.40 -1.36
N LYS A 15 -6.34 3.27 -1.29
CA LYS A 15 -6.29 2.30 -0.19
C LYS A 15 -5.26 1.20 -0.45
N ARG A 16 -4.38 0.98 0.54
CA ARG A 16 -3.24 0.05 0.53
C ARG A 16 -3.63 -1.44 0.39
N THR A 17 -4.85 -1.81 0.77
CA THR A 17 -5.32 -3.21 0.80
C THR A 17 -6.13 -3.60 -0.43
N ARG A 18 -6.10 -2.83 -1.52
CA ARG A 18 -6.95 -3.04 -2.70
C ARG A 18 -6.16 -3.03 -3.98
N SER A 19 -6.36 -4.06 -4.79
CA SER A 19 -5.74 -4.20 -6.10
C SER A 19 -4.20 -4.21 -6.04
N TYR A 20 -3.61 -4.84 -5.02
CA TYR A 20 -2.17 -5.08 -4.85
C TYR A 20 -1.25 -3.86 -5.13
N PRO A 21 -1.42 -2.73 -4.43
CA PRO A 21 -0.61 -1.56 -4.69
C PRO A 21 0.85 -1.78 -4.26
N TYR A 22 1.09 -2.54 -3.21
CA TYR A 22 2.43 -2.88 -2.74
C TYR A 22 3.19 -3.78 -3.71
N ALA A 23 2.53 -4.75 -4.35
CA ALA A 23 3.16 -5.57 -5.37
C ALA A 23 3.66 -4.73 -6.56
N ARG A 24 2.87 -3.75 -7.01
CA ARG A 24 3.28 -2.81 -8.07
C ARG A 24 4.47 -1.95 -7.66
N VAL A 25 4.51 -1.51 -6.40
CA VAL A 25 5.67 -0.76 -5.88
C VAL A 25 6.89 -1.66 -5.83
N TYR A 26 6.75 -2.89 -5.30
CA TYR A 26 7.80 -3.88 -5.19
C TYR A 26 8.49 -4.14 -6.54
N ASP A 27 7.72 -4.28 -7.62
CA ASP A 27 8.25 -4.47 -8.98
C ASP A 27 9.18 -3.36 -9.47
N THR A 28 9.08 -2.16 -8.88
CA THR A 28 9.95 -1.02 -9.21
C THR A 28 11.15 -0.87 -8.29
N LEU A 29 11.18 -1.54 -7.12
CA LEU A 29 12.18 -1.29 -6.08
C LEU A 29 13.61 -1.67 -6.53
N GLY A 30 13.75 -2.68 -7.38
CA GLY A 30 15.04 -3.09 -7.94
C GLY A 30 15.66 -2.09 -8.93
N PHE A 31 14.93 -1.06 -9.33
CA PHE A 31 15.46 -0.04 -10.23
C PHE A 31 16.41 0.92 -9.49
N SER A 32 17.62 1.08 -10.02
CA SER A 32 18.67 1.90 -9.39
C SER A 32 18.43 3.41 -9.51
N GLY A 33 17.63 3.85 -10.47
CA GLY A 33 17.28 5.27 -10.65
C GLY A 33 16.07 5.70 -9.81
N LYS A 34 15.44 6.80 -10.23
CA LYS A 34 14.23 7.31 -9.58
C LYS A 34 13.06 6.33 -9.79
N LYS A 35 12.44 5.97 -8.68
CA LYS A 35 11.25 5.12 -8.60
C LYS A 35 10.06 6.01 -8.31
N ILE A 36 9.05 5.99 -9.16
CA ILE A 36 7.88 6.86 -9.06
C ILE A 36 6.65 5.98 -8.83
N THR A 37 5.80 6.37 -7.89
CA THR A 37 4.47 5.78 -7.73
C THR A 37 3.40 6.85 -7.88
N ILE A 38 2.37 6.56 -8.66
CA ILE A 38 1.23 7.46 -8.90
C ILE A 38 0.05 6.97 -8.06
N ILE A 39 -0.48 7.82 -7.19
CA ILE A 39 -1.54 7.45 -6.24
C ILE A 39 -2.70 8.46 -6.37
N PRO A 40 -3.96 8.01 -6.52
CA PRO A 40 -5.07 8.94 -6.54
C PRO A 40 -5.29 9.53 -5.15
N VAL A 41 -5.56 10.83 -5.05
CA VAL A 41 -5.94 11.50 -3.79
C VAL A 41 -7.27 10.95 -3.26
N VAL A 42 -8.18 10.61 -4.18
CA VAL A 42 -9.46 9.96 -3.91
C VAL A 42 -9.84 9.08 -5.09
N LYS A 43 -10.40 7.91 -4.78
CA LYS A 43 -11.10 7.06 -5.73
C LYS A 43 -12.56 6.96 -5.30
N ASP A 44 -13.44 7.55 -6.08
CA ASP A 44 -14.90 7.51 -5.86
C ASP A 44 -15.52 6.64 -6.96
N GLU A 45 -16.21 5.56 -6.59
CA GLU A 45 -16.84 4.64 -7.55
C GLU A 45 -18.30 4.97 -7.85
N GLY A 46 -18.85 6.05 -7.29
CA GLY A 46 -20.30 6.33 -7.36
C GLY A 46 -21.01 5.92 -6.07
N LYS A 47 -22.24 6.39 -5.85
CA LYS A 47 -22.97 6.29 -4.57
C LYS A 47 -23.13 4.87 -3.98
N GLU A 48 -23.18 3.85 -4.85
CA GLU A 48 -23.27 2.44 -4.44
C GLU A 48 -21.90 1.74 -4.47
N GLY A 49 -20.84 2.50 -4.63
CA GLY A 49 -19.49 2.00 -4.70
C GLY A 49 -18.64 2.35 -3.52
N ASP A 50 -17.36 2.04 -3.68
CA ASP A 50 -16.39 2.40 -2.68
C ASP A 50 -15.93 3.84 -2.84
N ARG A 51 -15.50 4.40 -1.71
CA ARG A 51 -14.88 5.71 -1.65
C ARG A 51 -13.63 5.66 -0.79
N ASP A 52 -12.50 5.62 -1.47
CA ASP A 52 -11.19 5.54 -0.84
C ASP A 52 -10.47 6.88 -0.94
N PHE A 53 -9.79 7.28 0.12
CA PHE A 53 -9.02 8.53 0.17
C PHE A 53 -7.59 8.24 0.61
N LEU A 54 -6.67 9.05 0.10
CA LEU A 54 -5.28 8.96 0.47
C LEU A 54 -5.08 9.25 1.97
N GLN A 55 -4.09 8.57 2.53
CA GLN A 55 -3.64 8.71 3.91
C GLN A 55 -2.16 9.10 3.91
N TRP A 56 -1.76 9.90 4.88
CA TRP A 56 -0.37 10.34 5.05
C TRP A 56 0.59 9.16 5.18
N ASP A 57 0.19 8.14 5.93
CA ASP A 57 1.02 6.96 6.22
C ASP A 57 1.45 6.25 4.93
N THR A 58 0.61 6.29 3.88
CA THR A 58 0.96 5.77 2.55
C THR A 58 2.14 6.53 1.95
N ILE A 59 2.10 7.86 1.99
CA ILE A 59 3.16 8.72 1.42
C ILE A 59 4.44 8.60 2.24
N SER A 60 4.31 8.62 3.57
CA SER A 60 5.43 8.45 4.48
C SER A 60 6.13 7.10 4.28
N LEU A 61 5.38 6.03 3.97
CA LEU A 61 5.94 4.72 3.66
C LEU A 61 6.70 4.74 2.33
N MET A 62 6.17 5.41 1.31
CA MET A 62 6.88 5.56 0.04
C MET A 62 8.19 6.35 0.22
N SER A 63 8.20 7.39 1.06
CA SER A 63 9.43 8.09 1.43
C SER A 63 10.46 7.17 2.08
N LEU A 64 10.04 6.30 3.01
CA LEU A 64 10.91 5.32 3.66
C LEU A 64 11.53 4.34 2.65
N LEU A 65 10.77 3.95 1.62
CA LEU A 65 11.21 3.05 0.56
C LEU A 65 11.99 3.78 -0.56
N GLY A 66 12.24 5.08 -0.44
CA GLY A 66 12.93 5.87 -1.47
C GLY A 66 12.14 6.01 -2.77
N VAL A 67 10.80 6.00 -2.68
CA VAL A 67 9.87 6.10 -3.82
C VAL A 67 9.23 7.49 -3.84
N TYR A 68 9.37 8.17 -4.99
CA TYR A 68 8.77 9.47 -5.25
C TYR A 68 7.28 9.29 -5.53
N VAL A 69 6.43 10.05 -4.84
CA VAL A 69 4.98 9.98 -4.98
C VAL A 69 4.48 11.11 -5.86
N ILE A 70 3.67 10.76 -6.85
CA ILE A 70 2.79 11.69 -7.55
C ILE A 70 1.39 11.46 -7.01
N VAL A 71 0.88 12.41 -6.22
CA VAL A 71 -0.54 12.44 -5.88
C VAL A 71 -1.30 13.01 -7.06
N ALA A 72 -2.25 12.24 -7.58
CA ALA A 72 -2.99 12.55 -8.80
C ALA A 72 -4.51 12.43 -8.59
N TYR A 73 -5.26 12.69 -9.65
CA TYR A 73 -6.71 12.55 -9.67
C TYR A 73 -7.18 11.90 -10.98
N TYR A 74 -8.31 11.19 -10.90
CA TYR A 74 -8.98 10.67 -12.08
C TYR A 74 -9.79 11.77 -12.75
N ASN A 75 -9.65 11.93 -14.08
CA ASN A 75 -10.37 12.94 -14.86
C ASN A 75 -11.35 12.35 -15.88
N ASP A 76 -11.33 11.04 -16.07
CA ASP A 76 -12.28 10.32 -16.91
C ASP A 76 -12.65 8.97 -16.29
N ALA A 77 -13.79 8.42 -16.72
CA ALA A 77 -14.28 7.12 -16.30
C ALA A 77 -15.33 6.59 -17.27
N GLU A 78 -15.69 5.32 -17.09
CA GLU A 78 -16.79 4.67 -17.80
C GLU A 78 -17.92 4.33 -16.81
N ARG A 79 -19.15 4.31 -17.30
CA ARG A 79 -20.27 3.81 -16.49
C ARG A 79 -20.16 2.30 -16.37
N SER A 80 -20.40 1.76 -15.17
CA SER A 80 -20.45 0.31 -14.99
C SER A 80 -21.62 -0.29 -15.77
N THR A 81 -21.35 -1.34 -16.55
CA THR A 81 -22.38 -2.12 -17.24
C THR A 81 -23.17 -3.02 -16.28
N ARG A 82 -22.61 -3.30 -15.10
CA ARG A 82 -23.21 -4.21 -14.10
C ARG A 82 -23.99 -3.46 -13.01
N TYR A 83 -23.56 -2.26 -12.66
CA TYR A 83 -24.11 -1.52 -11.53
C TYR A 83 -24.52 -0.10 -11.95
N ARG A 84 -25.82 0.19 -11.86
CA ARG A 84 -26.43 1.42 -12.38
C ARG A 84 -25.80 2.69 -11.81
N HIS A 85 -25.44 2.67 -10.53
CA HIS A 85 -24.91 3.81 -9.76
C HIS A 85 -23.40 3.71 -9.49
N LYS A 86 -22.68 2.98 -10.35
CA LYS A 86 -21.21 2.90 -10.30
C LYS A 86 -20.53 3.39 -11.57
N ILE A 87 -19.32 3.90 -11.39
CA ILE A 87 -18.32 4.13 -12.45
C ILE A 87 -17.15 3.16 -12.30
N THR A 88 -16.52 2.83 -13.43
CA THR A 88 -15.37 1.94 -13.56
C THR A 88 -14.36 2.55 -14.53
N SER A 89 -13.26 1.84 -14.81
CA SER A 89 -12.27 2.22 -15.84
C SER A 89 -11.78 3.67 -15.69
N GLN A 90 -11.59 4.12 -14.45
CA GLN A 90 -11.19 5.50 -14.16
C GLN A 90 -9.77 5.76 -14.68
N ARG A 91 -9.56 6.90 -15.34
CA ARG A 91 -8.29 7.26 -15.99
C ARG A 91 -7.73 8.55 -15.41
N PHE A 92 -6.43 8.55 -15.15
CA PHE A 92 -5.74 9.71 -14.62
C PHE A 92 -5.59 10.78 -15.67
N ASP A 93 -5.40 12.02 -15.21
CA ASP A 93 -4.91 13.11 -16.04
C ASP A 93 -3.45 12.87 -16.45
N ILE A 94 -3.24 12.42 -17.69
CA ILE A 94 -1.92 12.04 -18.21
C ILE A 94 -1.01 13.25 -18.40
N ASP A 95 -1.57 14.41 -18.75
CA ASP A 95 -0.76 15.62 -18.95
C ASP A 95 -0.23 16.12 -17.60
N TYR A 96 -1.08 16.13 -16.57
CA TYR A 96 -0.65 16.38 -15.20
C TYR A 96 0.44 15.41 -14.75
N ILE A 97 0.25 14.09 -14.95
CA ILE A 97 1.27 13.09 -14.59
C ILE A 97 2.59 13.34 -15.32
N ARG A 98 2.55 13.62 -16.63
CA ARG A 98 3.75 13.87 -17.44
C ARG A 98 4.52 15.08 -16.93
N GLU A 99 3.81 16.14 -16.53
CA GLU A 99 4.41 17.32 -15.91
C GLU A 99 5.07 16.96 -14.57
N GLN A 100 4.38 16.22 -13.69
CA GLN A 100 4.96 15.81 -12.41
C GLN A 100 6.18 14.90 -12.57
N ILE A 101 6.20 14.00 -13.56
CA ILE A 101 7.39 13.19 -13.87
C ILE A 101 8.57 14.07 -14.29
N LYS A 102 8.34 15.08 -15.16
CA LYS A 102 9.39 16.04 -15.55
C LYS A 102 9.94 16.79 -14.34
N ASN A 103 9.06 17.22 -13.43
CA ASN A 103 9.45 17.88 -12.20
C ASN A 103 10.28 16.96 -11.29
N ILE A 104 9.93 15.69 -11.16
CA ILE A 104 10.72 14.70 -10.39
C ILE A 104 12.09 14.47 -11.02
N LEU A 105 12.16 14.40 -12.35
CA LEU A 105 13.42 14.22 -13.07
C LEU A 105 14.38 15.40 -12.89
N SER A 106 13.87 16.63 -12.80
CA SER A 106 14.69 17.81 -12.51
C SER A 106 14.98 18.04 -11.03
N TYR A 107 14.21 17.37 -10.14
CA TYR A 107 14.36 17.50 -8.70
C TYR A 107 15.67 16.89 -8.20
N GLN A 108 16.49 17.67 -7.49
CA GLN A 108 17.82 17.21 -7.04
C GLN A 108 17.78 16.42 -5.73
N SER A 109 16.84 16.74 -4.83
CA SER A 109 16.71 16.06 -3.55
C SER A 109 16.05 14.69 -3.67
N ASP A 110 16.11 13.92 -2.59
CA ASP A 110 15.56 12.57 -2.51
C ASP A 110 14.02 12.51 -2.51
N ALA A 111 13.49 11.29 -2.46
CA ALA A 111 12.06 11.02 -2.41
C ALA A 111 11.38 11.61 -1.18
N LEU A 112 12.05 11.66 -0.01
CA LEU A 112 11.47 12.23 1.20
C LEU A 112 11.17 13.72 0.99
N HIS A 113 12.16 14.48 0.52
CA HIS A 113 12.01 15.92 0.30
C HIS A 113 10.96 16.21 -0.77
N TRP A 114 10.95 15.45 -1.87
CA TRP A 114 9.92 15.57 -2.89
C TRP A 114 8.53 15.31 -2.31
N ASN A 115 8.35 14.20 -1.59
CA ASN A 115 7.06 13.80 -1.03
C ASN A 115 6.53 14.81 -0.01
N LEU A 116 7.43 15.41 0.79
CA LEU A 116 7.10 16.50 1.71
C LEU A 116 6.65 17.76 0.96
N ALA A 117 7.39 18.19 -0.07
CA ALA A 117 7.01 19.36 -0.85
C ALA A 117 5.71 19.13 -1.66
N HIS A 118 5.51 17.91 -2.16
CA HIS A 118 4.33 17.54 -2.93
C HIS A 118 3.07 17.48 -2.05
N ILE A 119 3.20 17.14 -0.76
CA ILE A 119 2.05 17.08 0.15
C ILE A 119 1.41 18.44 0.39
N ASP A 120 2.17 19.54 0.35
CA ASP A 120 1.62 20.88 0.55
C ASP A 120 0.58 21.24 -0.51
N LYS A 121 0.60 20.53 -1.66
CA LYS A 121 -0.37 20.68 -2.75
C LYS A 121 -1.52 19.69 -2.69
N VAL A 122 -1.54 18.75 -1.75
CA VAL A 122 -2.52 17.64 -1.71
C VAL A 122 -3.96 18.14 -1.60
N GLY A 123 -4.19 19.24 -0.87
CA GLY A 123 -5.50 19.87 -0.76
C GLY A 123 -6.00 20.44 -2.10
N GLN A 124 -5.12 21.10 -2.86
CA GLN A 124 -5.42 21.63 -4.19
C GLN A 124 -5.71 20.50 -5.19
N ILE A 125 -4.88 19.44 -5.18
CA ILE A 125 -5.10 18.23 -5.98
C ILE A 125 -6.44 17.57 -5.61
N GLY A 126 -6.80 17.59 -4.33
CA GLY A 126 -8.11 17.17 -3.83
C GLY A 126 -9.27 17.97 -4.44
N GLN A 127 -9.15 19.30 -4.51
CA GLN A 127 -10.15 20.16 -5.15
C GLN A 127 -10.31 19.83 -6.64
N MET A 128 -9.20 19.68 -7.37
CA MET A 128 -9.22 19.25 -8.78
C MET A 128 -9.94 17.91 -8.94
N ALA A 129 -9.72 16.96 -8.02
CA ALA A 129 -10.41 15.68 -8.03
C ALA A 129 -11.94 15.82 -7.86
N LEU A 130 -12.41 16.69 -6.96
CA LEU A 130 -13.86 16.92 -6.79
C LEU A 130 -14.51 17.52 -8.03
N GLU A 131 -13.82 18.47 -8.67
CA GLU A 131 -14.27 19.05 -9.93
C GLU A 131 -14.33 18.01 -11.03
N ALA A 132 -13.29 17.17 -11.14
CA ALA A 132 -13.24 16.08 -12.08
C ALA A 132 -14.39 15.08 -11.88
N TYR A 133 -14.65 14.63 -10.66
CA TYR A 133 -15.79 13.74 -10.37
C TYR A 133 -17.14 14.41 -10.63
N THR A 134 -17.25 15.72 -10.47
CA THR A 134 -18.46 16.47 -10.85
C THR A 134 -18.67 16.43 -12.37
N LYS A 135 -17.61 16.61 -13.15
CA LYS A 135 -17.66 16.49 -14.62
C LYS A 135 -18.01 15.06 -15.06
N ILE A 136 -17.37 14.05 -14.46
CA ILE A 136 -17.63 12.63 -14.72
C ILE A 136 -19.09 12.28 -14.41
N SER A 137 -19.60 12.69 -13.24
CA SER A 137 -20.98 12.46 -12.81
C SER A 137 -22.00 13.02 -13.82
N LYS A 138 -21.79 14.27 -14.27
CA LYS A 138 -22.64 14.92 -15.28
C LYS A 138 -22.56 14.20 -16.63
N LYS A 139 -21.35 13.88 -17.10
CA LYS A 139 -21.10 13.18 -18.38
C LYS A 139 -21.77 11.81 -18.41
N LEU A 140 -21.63 11.02 -17.35
CA LEU A 140 -22.09 9.64 -17.30
C LEU A 140 -23.50 9.48 -16.71
N LYS A 141 -24.08 10.55 -16.17
CA LYS A 141 -25.36 10.56 -15.45
C LYS A 141 -25.39 9.54 -14.30
N VAL A 142 -24.29 9.48 -13.55
CA VAL A 142 -24.13 8.61 -12.36
C VAL A 142 -24.03 9.47 -11.11
N GLU A 143 -24.85 9.16 -10.10
CA GLU A 143 -24.80 9.83 -8.80
C GLU A 143 -23.54 9.41 -8.03
N MET A 144 -22.77 10.38 -7.56
CA MET A 144 -21.57 10.15 -6.75
C MET A 144 -21.91 10.13 -5.26
N HIS A 145 -20.96 9.72 -4.41
CA HIS A 145 -21.08 9.92 -2.97
C HIS A 145 -21.23 11.40 -2.60
N SER A 146 -21.71 11.66 -1.37
CA SER A 146 -21.89 13.00 -0.83
C SER A 146 -20.67 13.89 -1.09
N ARG A 147 -20.87 14.98 -1.83
CA ARG A 147 -19.85 15.98 -2.10
C ARG A 147 -19.40 16.67 -0.81
N GLN A 148 -20.35 17.01 0.06
CA GLN A 148 -20.10 17.69 1.33
C GLN A 148 -19.10 16.95 2.22
N SER A 149 -19.19 15.62 2.32
CA SER A 149 -18.25 14.84 3.14
C SER A 149 -16.83 14.83 2.55
N ALA A 150 -16.72 14.90 1.22
CA ALA A 150 -15.46 14.98 0.50
C ALA A 150 -14.80 16.34 0.69
N GLU A 151 -15.58 17.41 0.56
CA GLU A 151 -15.16 18.79 0.77
C GLU A 151 -14.66 19.00 2.19
N LYS A 152 -15.36 18.47 3.21
CA LYS A 152 -14.88 18.50 4.60
C LYS A 152 -13.51 17.85 4.72
N ARG A 153 -13.30 16.69 4.11
CA ARG A 153 -12.00 16.01 4.16
C ARG A 153 -10.90 16.80 3.44
N ILE A 154 -11.18 17.38 2.28
CA ILE A 154 -10.22 18.20 1.54
C ILE A 154 -9.93 19.52 2.24
N ALA A 155 -10.90 20.11 2.93
CA ALA A 155 -10.70 21.27 3.77
C ALA A 155 -9.68 20.99 4.90
N GLU A 156 -9.72 19.80 5.50
CA GLU A 156 -8.68 19.38 6.46
C GLU A 156 -7.31 19.26 5.81
N LEU A 157 -7.23 18.76 4.56
CA LEU A 157 -5.97 18.68 3.81
C LEU A 157 -5.39 20.07 3.48
N LEU A 158 -6.25 21.05 3.23
CA LEU A 158 -5.85 22.43 2.94
C LEU A 158 -5.25 23.16 4.15
N LYS A 159 -5.48 22.66 5.38
CA LYS A 159 -4.83 23.20 6.59
C LYS A 159 -3.33 22.87 6.67
N GLY A 160 -2.84 22.02 5.76
CA GLY A 160 -1.43 21.70 5.62
C GLY A 160 -1.05 20.31 6.15
N LYS A 161 0.24 19.99 6.00
CA LYS A 161 0.79 18.65 6.26
C LYS A 161 0.52 18.14 7.68
N ASP A 162 0.60 19.00 8.69
CA ASP A 162 0.50 18.59 10.11
C ASP A 162 -0.91 18.10 10.44
N GLU A 163 -1.94 18.76 9.92
CA GLU A 163 -3.32 18.32 10.07
C GLU A 163 -3.59 17.05 9.26
N PHE A 164 -3.03 16.93 8.05
CA PHE A 164 -3.14 15.69 7.29
C PHE A 164 -2.49 14.51 8.02
N MET A 165 -1.32 14.72 8.61
CA MET A 165 -0.63 13.75 9.46
C MET A 165 -1.49 13.34 10.65
N LYS A 166 -2.01 14.29 11.43
CA LYS A 166 -2.86 14.01 12.61
C LYS A 166 -4.09 13.21 12.22
N LEU A 167 -4.81 13.63 11.17
CA LEU A 167 -6.00 12.94 10.66
C LEU A 167 -5.67 11.51 10.23
N SER A 168 -4.57 11.31 9.51
CA SER A 168 -4.13 9.99 9.06
C SER A 168 -3.84 9.05 10.22
N ARG A 169 -3.10 9.51 11.23
CA ARG A 169 -2.75 8.72 12.43
C ARG A 169 -4.01 8.22 13.15
N ILE A 170 -4.98 9.11 13.37
CA ILE A 170 -6.28 8.74 13.98
C ILE A 170 -7.00 7.67 13.14
N LEU A 171 -6.99 7.79 11.82
CA LEU A 171 -7.63 6.82 10.92
C LEU A 171 -6.89 5.49 10.89
N ALA A 172 -5.57 5.50 10.97
CA ALA A 172 -4.73 4.31 10.96
C ALA A 172 -4.87 3.51 12.25
N GLU A 173 -4.87 4.17 13.42
CA GLU A 173 -5.17 3.53 14.70
C GLU A 173 -6.58 2.88 14.70
N LYS A 174 -7.58 3.58 14.15
CA LYS A 174 -8.93 3.03 13.97
C LYS A 174 -8.95 1.85 13.00
N ALA A 175 -8.12 1.85 11.97
CA ALA A 175 -8.00 0.73 11.03
C ALA A 175 -7.37 -0.49 11.70
N GLN A 176 -6.25 -0.34 12.42
CA GLN A 176 -5.61 -1.41 13.19
C GLN A 176 -6.57 -2.03 14.22
N LYS A 177 -7.32 -1.20 14.96
CA LYS A 177 -8.31 -1.70 15.93
C LYS A 177 -9.39 -2.56 15.27
N ARG A 178 -9.88 -2.17 14.09
CA ARG A 178 -10.83 -2.96 13.31
C ARG A 178 -10.20 -4.26 12.80
N GLU A 179 -8.98 -4.19 12.28
CA GLU A 179 -8.25 -5.33 11.72
C GLU A 179 -7.91 -6.39 12.77
N ARG A 180 -7.58 -5.97 14.00
CA ARG A 180 -7.40 -6.84 15.16
C ARG A 180 -8.68 -7.64 15.49
N LEU A 181 -9.84 -6.99 15.38
CA LEU A 181 -11.13 -7.62 15.70
C LEU A 181 -11.64 -8.52 14.57
N THR A 182 -11.18 -8.31 13.34
CA THR A 182 -11.54 -9.18 12.21
C THR A 182 -10.73 -10.48 12.23
N VAL A 183 -11.37 -11.55 12.67
CA VAL A 183 -10.92 -12.92 12.37
C VAL A 183 -11.14 -13.14 10.87
N GLN A 184 -10.06 -13.34 10.10
CA GLN A 184 -10.19 -13.75 8.71
C GLN A 184 -10.38 -15.27 8.69
N PRO A 185 -11.59 -15.80 8.43
CA PRO A 185 -11.87 -17.24 8.58
C PRO A 185 -11.17 -18.11 7.53
N LYS A 186 -10.51 -17.48 6.55
CA LYS A 186 -9.86 -18.12 5.40
C LYS A 186 -8.34 -18.18 5.51
N GLU A 187 -7.77 -17.62 6.57
CA GLU A 187 -6.35 -17.71 6.84
C GLU A 187 -6.16 -18.79 7.93
N TYR A 188 -5.40 -19.86 7.63
CA TYR A 188 -5.03 -20.87 8.61
C TYR A 188 -3.95 -20.29 9.55
N LEU A 189 -4.37 -19.41 10.45
CA LEU A 189 -3.53 -18.75 11.44
C LEU A 189 -3.61 -19.50 12.77
N GLU A 190 -2.47 -19.89 13.32
CA GLU A 190 -2.39 -20.56 14.64
C GLU A 190 -1.99 -19.57 15.76
N GLY A 191 -1.34 -18.45 15.40
CA GLY A 191 -0.87 -17.42 16.32
C GLY A 191 -1.85 -16.28 16.63
N THR A 192 -1.37 -15.30 17.41
CA THR A 192 -2.14 -14.09 17.78
C THR A 192 -1.86 -12.95 16.82
N LYS A 193 -2.89 -12.28 16.29
CA LYS A 193 -2.74 -11.04 15.52
C LYS A 193 -2.06 -9.97 16.37
N ALA A 194 -0.94 -9.43 15.89
CA ALA A 194 -0.20 -8.39 16.57
C ALA A 194 -0.35 -7.04 15.87
N ILE A 195 -0.46 -5.99 16.69
CA ILE A 195 -0.36 -4.61 16.24
C ILE A 195 1.10 -4.21 16.35
N ILE A 196 1.66 -3.67 15.27
CA ILE A 196 3.02 -3.14 15.26
C ILE A 196 2.99 -1.66 14.90
N THR A 197 3.67 -0.85 15.72
CA THR A 197 3.92 0.55 15.43
C THR A 197 5.41 0.70 15.16
N ILE A 198 5.76 1.05 13.93
CA ILE A 198 7.15 1.26 13.52
C ILE A 198 7.41 2.76 13.55
N GLN A 199 8.43 3.17 14.30
CA GLN A 199 8.94 4.52 14.25
C GLN A 199 10.27 4.52 13.48
N ASN A 200 10.44 5.44 12.54
CA ASN A 200 11.73 5.63 11.88
C ASN A 200 12.52 6.80 12.49
N TYR A 201 13.79 6.90 12.10
CA TYR A 201 14.70 7.96 12.55
C TYR A 201 14.28 9.37 12.07
N LEU A 202 13.41 9.46 11.05
CA LEU A 202 12.86 10.70 10.51
C LEU A 202 11.61 11.18 11.27
N GLY A 203 11.21 10.50 12.36
CA GLY A 203 10.02 10.83 13.15
C GLY A 203 8.69 10.37 12.53
N GLY A 204 8.74 9.54 11.48
CA GLY A 204 7.60 8.86 10.88
C GLY A 204 7.09 7.74 11.78
N PHE A 205 5.76 7.60 11.84
CA PHE A 205 5.07 6.52 12.56
C PHE A 205 4.24 5.72 11.56
N TYR A 206 4.39 4.41 11.60
CA TYR A 206 3.69 3.49 10.70
C TYR A 206 2.93 2.45 11.49
N TYR A 207 1.62 2.47 11.29
CA TYR A 207 0.68 1.57 11.92
C TYR A 207 0.43 0.38 11.01
N PHE A 208 1.01 -0.76 11.36
CA PHE A 208 0.86 -2.04 10.66
C PHE A 208 0.30 -3.12 11.58
N THR A 209 -0.02 -4.25 10.96
CA THR A 209 -0.43 -5.50 11.60
C THR A 209 0.47 -6.61 11.12
N SER A 210 0.75 -7.54 12.02
CA SER A 210 1.30 -8.87 11.69
C SER A 210 0.16 -9.86 11.87
N ASP A 211 -0.09 -10.69 10.86
CA ASP A 211 -1.20 -11.64 10.87
C ASP A 211 -1.07 -12.64 12.03
N GLU A 212 0.15 -13.09 12.29
CA GLU A 212 0.50 -13.82 13.50
C GLU A 212 1.75 -13.20 14.13
N ALA A 213 1.82 -13.26 15.47
CA ALA A 213 3.05 -13.07 16.20
C ALA A 213 3.21 -14.13 17.27
N GLU A 214 4.45 -14.58 17.46
CA GLU A 214 4.80 -15.61 18.42
C GLU A 214 6.10 -15.22 19.13
N ILE A 215 6.15 -15.40 20.45
CA ILE A 215 7.37 -15.19 21.25
C ILE A 215 8.00 -16.54 21.53
N LYS A 216 9.25 -16.74 21.10
CA LYS A 216 10.07 -17.89 21.51
C LYS A 216 11.34 -17.39 22.16
N LYS A 217 11.47 -17.63 23.47
CA LYS A 217 12.61 -17.15 24.28
C LYS A 217 12.75 -15.62 24.19
N ASN A 218 13.79 -15.13 23.51
CA ASN A 218 14.08 -13.71 23.33
C ASN A 218 13.71 -13.21 21.92
N ASP A 219 13.15 -14.07 21.07
CA ASP A 219 12.79 -13.73 19.70
C ASP A 219 11.28 -13.50 19.61
N VAL A 220 10.89 -12.48 18.85
CA VAL A 220 9.51 -12.24 18.42
C VAL A 220 9.41 -12.50 16.93
N PHE A 221 8.60 -13.50 16.57
CA PHE A 221 8.33 -13.87 15.19
C PHE A 221 7.19 -12.98 14.69
N LEU A 222 7.46 -12.18 13.66
CA LEU A 222 6.48 -11.35 12.96
C LEU A 222 6.11 -12.05 11.67
N ILE A 223 4.95 -12.70 11.67
CA ILE A 223 4.50 -13.60 10.61
C ILE A 223 3.42 -12.90 9.78
N GLU A 224 3.72 -12.68 8.51
CA GLU A 224 2.74 -12.28 7.49
C GLU A 224 2.25 -13.53 6.75
N GLY A 225 0.94 -13.75 6.75
CA GLY A 225 0.29 -14.87 6.09
C GLY A 225 -0.17 -14.49 4.67
N LYS A 226 0.07 -15.37 3.70
CA LYS A 226 -0.58 -15.30 2.39
C LYS A 226 -1.24 -16.64 2.09
N HIS A 227 -2.50 -16.61 1.66
CA HIS A 227 -3.32 -17.80 1.51
C HIS A 227 -3.81 -17.98 0.08
N SER A 228 -3.82 -19.22 -0.41
CA SER A 228 -4.51 -19.60 -1.63
C SER A 228 -5.50 -20.74 -1.38
N LYS A 229 -6.76 -20.49 -1.76
CA LYS A 229 -7.82 -21.48 -1.66
C LYS A 229 -7.79 -22.52 -2.79
N ASN A 230 -7.56 -22.06 -4.01
CA ASN A 230 -7.77 -22.87 -5.23
C ASN A 230 -6.47 -23.26 -5.94
N ASN A 231 -5.34 -22.63 -5.60
CA ASN A 231 -4.04 -22.89 -6.21
C ASN A 231 -3.08 -23.54 -5.20
N SER A 232 -2.11 -24.29 -5.72
CA SER A 232 -1.02 -24.92 -4.96
C SER A 232 -0.01 -23.95 -4.32
N LEU A 233 -0.14 -22.64 -4.60
CA LEU A 233 0.68 -21.57 -4.03
C LEU A 233 -0.12 -20.24 -4.04
N PRO A 234 0.06 -19.34 -3.05
CA PRO A 234 -0.39 -17.95 -3.14
C PRO A 234 0.03 -17.28 -4.45
N SER A 235 -0.76 -16.30 -4.91
CA SER A 235 -0.46 -15.62 -6.16
C SER A 235 0.86 -14.83 -6.05
N LEU A 236 1.51 -14.57 -7.18
CA LEU A 236 2.73 -13.77 -7.19
C LEU A 236 2.50 -12.37 -6.57
N GLU A 237 1.33 -11.78 -6.80
CA GLU A 237 0.97 -10.47 -6.25
C GLU A 237 0.77 -10.53 -4.73
N ASP A 238 0.18 -11.60 -4.19
CA ASP A 238 0.10 -11.84 -2.75
C ASP A 238 1.49 -11.97 -2.13
N ILE A 239 2.39 -12.73 -2.78
CA ILE A 239 3.76 -12.93 -2.31
C ILE A 239 4.51 -11.59 -2.29
N LYS A 240 4.45 -10.79 -3.37
CA LYS A 240 5.10 -9.47 -3.45
C LYS A 240 4.55 -8.49 -2.41
N ASP A 241 3.24 -8.52 -2.15
CA ASP A 241 2.61 -7.74 -1.09
C ASP A 241 3.21 -8.10 0.28
N GLY A 242 3.39 -9.39 0.56
CA GLY A 242 4.06 -9.87 1.77
C GLY A 242 5.55 -9.47 1.84
N LEU A 243 6.26 -9.52 0.70
CA LEU A 243 7.67 -9.12 0.62
C LEU A 243 7.88 -7.64 0.98
N LEU A 244 6.94 -6.75 0.66
CA LEU A 244 7.04 -5.35 1.08
C LEU A 244 7.03 -5.22 2.62
N LYS A 245 6.24 -6.03 3.32
CA LYS A 245 6.29 -6.09 4.79
C LYS A 245 7.57 -6.73 5.31
N MET A 246 8.13 -7.73 4.59
CA MET A 246 9.42 -8.33 4.98
C MET A 246 10.54 -7.29 4.97
N ILE A 247 10.58 -6.38 3.98
CA ILE A 247 11.54 -5.26 3.96
C ILE A 247 11.47 -4.46 5.28
N LEU A 248 10.26 -4.23 5.80
CA LEU A 248 10.09 -3.49 7.06
C LEU A 248 10.52 -4.32 8.27
N PHE A 249 10.05 -5.57 8.36
CA PHE A 249 10.27 -6.41 9.54
C PHE A 249 11.73 -6.85 9.72
N THR A 250 12.48 -7.01 8.63
CA THR A 250 13.91 -7.38 8.70
C THR A 250 14.81 -6.21 9.09
N ASN A 251 14.34 -4.97 8.96
CA ASN A 251 15.08 -3.75 9.30
C ASN A 251 14.68 -3.18 10.67
N LEU A 252 13.96 -3.94 11.51
CA LEU A 252 13.62 -3.51 12.86
C LEU A 252 14.80 -3.71 13.82
N GLU A 253 15.19 -2.66 14.55
CA GLU A 253 16.33 -2.70 15.49
C GLU A 253 15.91 -2.72 16.97
N ASP A 254 15.02 -1.81 17.41
CA ASP A 254 14.62 -1.67 18.82
C ASP A 254 13.18 -2.16 19.06
N VAL A 255 12.95 -3.47 18.90
CA VAL A 255 11.63 -4.08 19.07
C VAL A 255 11.32 -4.32 20.54
N LYS A 256 10.18 -3.79 21.01
CA LYS A 256 9.74 -3.90 22.40
C LYS A 256 8.29 -4.38 22.50
N ILE A 257 8.05 -5.23 23.50
CA ILE A 257 6.71 -5.63 23.96
C ILE A 257 6.68 -5.37 25.46
N ASP A 258 5.73 -4.56 25.93
CA ASP A 258 5.61 -4.16 27.35
C ASP A 258 6.95 -3.67 27.95
N SER A 259 7.66 -2.82 27.19
CA SER A 259 9.00 -2.28 27.51
C SER A 259 10.16 -3.29 27.55
N LYS A 260 9.90 -4.59 27.38
CA LYS A 260 10.93 -5.62 27.24
C LYS A 260 11.39 -5.72 25.78
N LYS A 261 12.71 -5.78 25.58
CA LYS A 261 13.32 -5.92 24.24
C LYS A 261 13.27 -7.35 23.73
N TYR A 262 13.07 -7.50 22.42
CA TYR A 262 13.06 -8.78 21.71
C TYR A 262 13.82 -8.66 20.40
N ASN A 263 14.37 -9.79 19.92
CA ASN A 263 14.95 -9.87 18.59
C ASN A 263 13.82 -10.14 17.58
N PRO A 264 13.60 -9.28 16.57
CA PRO A 264 12.60 -9.55 15.56
C PRO A 264 13.05 -10.65 14.60
N VAL A 265 12.13 -11.53 14.25
CA VAL A 265 12.29 -12.54 13.20
C VAL A 265 11.16 -12.36 12.20
N ALA A 266 11.46 -11.82 11.03
CA ALA A 266 10.50 -11.67 9.95
C ALA A 266 10.19 -13.03 9.31
N VAL A 267 8.92 -13.33 9.11
CA VAL A 267 8.46 -14.59 8.51
C VAL A 267 7.37 -14.31 7.48
N LEU A 268 7.54 -14.86 6.27
CA LEU A 268 6.49 -14.95 5.27
C LEU A 268 5.93 -16.38 5.27
N LYS A 269 4.69 -16.53 5.71
CA LYS A 269 3.98 -17.82 5.77
C LYS A 269 3.05 -17.95 4.57
N LEU A 270 3.34 -18.91 3.69
CA LEU A 270 2.50 -19.24 2.54
C LEU A 270 1.63 -20.45 2.89
N THR A 271 0.31 -20.28 2.82
CA THR A 271 -0.67 -21.31 3.16
C THR A 271 -1.54 -21.70 1.97
N VAL A 272 -1.94 -22.97 1.91
CA VAL A 272 -2.96 -23.46 0.97
C VAL A 272 -4.00 -24.34 1.65
N GLU A 273 -5.24 -24.33 1.16
CA GLU A 273 -6.39 -25.01 1.82
C GLU A 273 -6.16 -26.52 2.07
N ASN A 274 -5.50 -27.23 1.15
CA ASN A 274 -5.37 -28.70 1.20
C ASN A 274 -3.96 -29.20 1.59
N ARG A 275 -3.25 -28.45 2.45
CA ARG A 275 -1.83 -28.61 2.81
C ARG A 275 -0.87 -28.36 1.65
N PHE A 276 0.22 -27.69 1.96
CA PHE A 276 1.25 -27.43 0.97
C PHE A 276 1.97 -28.72 0.52
N ASN A 277 2.10 -28.92 -0.80
CA ASN A 277 2.89 -29.99 -1.38
C ASN A 277 3.67 -29.47 -2.61
N GLU A 278 4.99 -29.43 -2.49
CA GLU A 278 5.88 -28.89 -3.53
C GLU A 278 5.82 -29.70 -4.84
N ASN A 279 5.41 -30.98 -4.79
CA ASN A 279 5.24 -31.82 -5.98
C ASN A 279 4.04 -31.38 -6.83
N ASN A 280 3.04 -30.73 -6.23
CA ASN A 280 1.83 -30.25 -6.90
C ASN A 280 2.03 -28.86 -7.56
N LEU A 281 3.24 -28.29 -7.47
CA LEU A 281 3.56 -27.01 -8.08
C LEU A 281 3.84 -27.18 -9.58
N SER A 282 3.31 -26.25 -10.39
CA SER A 282 3.73 -26.09 -11.78
C SER A 282 5.21 -25.71 -11.87
N VAL A 283 5.80 -25.83 -13.07
CA VAL A 283 7.18 -25.40 -13.33
C VAL A 283 7.39 -23.93 -12.93
N SER A 284 6.46 -23.05 -13.30
CA SER A 284 6.53 -21.62 -12.94
C SER A 284 6.41 -21.38 -11.44
N GLN A 285 5.58 -22.12 -10.72
CA GLN A 285 5.45 -22.01 -9.28
C GLN A 285 6.72 -22.49 -8.55
N LYS A 286 7.37 -23.55 -9.05
CA LYS A 286 8.66 -24.01 -8.52
C LYS A 286 9.75 -22.96 -8.72
N GLU A 287 9.76 -22.29 -9.87
CA GLU A 287 10.68 -21.18 -10.13
C GLU A 287 10.43 -20.00 -9.18
N ILE A 288 9.18 -19.58 -9.00
CA ILE A 288 8.80 -18.53 -8.04
C ILE A 288 9.26 -18.89 -6.63
N LEU A 289 9.02 -20.13 -6.17
CA LEU A 289 9.42 -20.57 -4.84
C LEU A 289 10.95 -20.61 -4.69
N SER A 290 11.68 -21.02 -5.73
CA SER A 290 13.14 -21.00 -5.75
C SER A 290 13.69 -19.57 -5.65
N LEU A 291 13.13 -18.63 -6.41
CA LEU A 291 13.47 -17.21 -6.32
C LEU A 291 13.15 -16.64 -4.94
N LEU A 292 11.98 -16.97 -4.39
CA LEU A 292 11.57 -16.53 -3.06
C LEU A 292 12.53 -17.04 -1.97
N ARG A 293 12.97 -18.30 -2.05
CA ARG A 293 13.99 -18.87 -1.14
C ARG A 293 15.32 -18.11 -1.24
N LYS A 294 15.73 -17.69 -2.44
CA LYS A 294 16.93 -16.85 -2.62
C LYS A 294 16.73 -15.47 -2.00
N GLU A 295 15.58 -14.83 -2.25
CA GLU A 295 15.21 -13.53 -1.69
C GLU A 295 15.23 -13.57 -0.15
N ALA A 296 14.66 -14.61 0.45
CA ALA A 296 14.64 -14.86 1.89
C ALA A 296 16.04 -14.99 2.49
N LYS A 297 16.92 -15.73 1.81
CA LYS A 297 18.30 -15.89 2.23
C LYS A 297 19.09 -14.58 2.15
N VAL A 298 18.92 -13.80 1.08
CA VAL A 298 19.62 -12.53 0.88
C VAL A 298 19.16 -11.47 1.88
N ASN A 299 17.85 -11.40 2.16
CA ASN A 299 17.24 -10.37 2.99
C ASN A 299 16.92 -10.81 4.42
N ASN A 300 17.40 -11.98 4.84
CA ASN A 300 17.31 -12.50 6.21
C ASN A 300 15.88 -12.57 6.78
N PHE A 301 14.94 -13.12 6.00
CA PHE A 301 13.62 -13.52 6.52
C PHE A 301 13.38 -15.02 6.33
N LYS A 302 12.42 -15.58 7.07
CA LYS A 302 12.06 -17.01 6.98
C LYS A 302 10.85 -17.21 6.10
N ILE A 303 10.78 -18.36 5.44
CA ILE A 303 9.60 -18.82 4.72
C ILE A 303 9.02 -20.02 5.48
N ILE A 304 7.72 -19.99 5.75
CA ILE A 304 6.97 -21.15 6.22
C ILE A 304 6.00 -21.54 5.11
N LEU A 305 5.93 -22.84 4.81
CA LEU A 305 5.02 -23.42 3.82
C LEU A 305 4.06 -24.34 4.58
N SER A 306 2.75 -24.11 4.44
CA SER A 306 1.70 -24.81 5.21
C SER A 306 0.50 -25.16 4.34
#